data_AF-A0A7I8W0F8-F1
#
_entry.id   AF-A0A7I8W0F8-F1
#
_cell.length_a   1.000
_cell.length_b   1.000
_cell.length_c   1.000
_cell.angle_alpha   90.00
_cell.angle_beta   90.00
_cell.angle_gamma   90.00
#
_symmetry.space_group_name_H-M   'P 1'
#
loop_
_entity.id
_entity.type
_entity.pdbx_description
1 polymer ?
#
loop_
_entity_poly.entity_id
_entity_poly.type
_entity_poly.pdbx_seq_one_letter_code
_entity_poly.pdbx_strand_id
1 'polypeptide(L)'
;MSITDETIKDNLSHNDSLKSESSVRKNDLEKVIQETAADYSSYIQVDSSEEIKRFDDEIDGLMNKLDDFVNLIELIREDSTCCYGQILPLVETQLESLDPVFNSIDKLEILIDTIKKQMNTLEGQVSTAESHFGTFSGIKKSFLGRLFGKKQLNEEIPKYVRPEIFKTEDFFQ
;
A
#
# COMPACT_ATOMS: atom_id res chain seq x y z
N MET A 1 -47.90 -1.07 -119.86
CA MET A 1 -46.83 -0.55 -118.99
C MET A 1 -47.41 -0.47 -117.60
N SER A 2 -47.33 -1.58 -116.86
CA SER A 2 -47.89 -1.70 -115.51
C SER A 2 -46.72 -1.72 -114.54
N ILE A 3 -46.54 -0.63 -113.82
CA ILE A 3 -45.60 -0.53 -112.70
C ILE A 3 -46.46 -0.14 -111.51
N THR A 4 -46.05 -0.60 -110.32
CA THR A 4 -46.51 -0.23 -108.97
C THR A 4 -47.59 -1.13 -108.35
N ASP A 5 -47.13 -2.24 -107.77
CA ASP A 5 -47.75 -2.83 -106.57
C ASP A 5 -46.69 -3.43 -105.63
N GLU A 6 -45.50 -3.76 -106.16
CA GLU A 6 -44.36 -4.25 -105.37
C GLU A 6 -43.64 -3.13 -104.58
N THR A 7 -43.50 -1.94 -105.17
CA THR A 7 -42.72 -0.82 -104.60
C THR A 7 -43.36 -0.15 -103.37
N ILE A 8 -44.66 -0.33 -103.13
CA ILE A 8 -45.36 0.27 -101.97
C ILE A 8 -45.24 -0.63 -100.73
N LYS A 9 -45.19 -1.96 -100.90
CA LYS A 9 -44.99 -2.92 -99.80
C LYS A 9 -43.57 -2.85 -99.23
N ASP A 10 -42.58 -2.65 -100.08
CA ASP A 10 -41.19 -2.57 -99.64
C ASP A 10 -40.90 -1.30 -98.82
N ASN A 11 -41.52 -0.17 -99.15
CA ASN A 11 -41.35 1.09 -98.41
C ASN A 11 -42.11 1.14 -97.06
N LEU A 12 -43.22 0.39 -96.91
CA LEU A 12 -43.89 0.24 -95.61
C LEU A 12 -43.10 -0.68 -94.67
N SER A 13 -42.59 -1.79 -95.20
CA SER A 13 -41.76 -2.76 -94.45
C SER A 13 -40.46 -2.13 -93.93
N HIS A 14 -39.80 -1.29 -94.75
CA HIS A 14 -38.55 -0.63 -94.39
C HIS A 14 -38.73 0.44 -93.29
N ASN A 15 -39.88 1.13 -93.27
CA ASN A 15 -40.18 2.17 -92.27
C ASN A 15 -40.56 1.59 -90.90
N ASP A 16 -41.21 0.42 -90.86
CA ASP A 16 -41.49 -0.32 -89.62
C ASP A 16 -40.22 -0.93 -89.02
N SER A 17 -39.27 -1.37 -89.86
CA SER A 17 -37.95 -1.84 -89.42
C SER A 17 -37.10 -0.72 -88.79
N LEU A 18 -37.14 0.49 -89.34
CA LEU A 18 -36.41 1.65 -88.81
C LEU A 18 -37.02 2.19 -87.50
N LYS A 19 -38.36 2.13 -87.35
CA LYS A 19 -39.05 2.46 -86.10
C LYS A 19 -38.74 1.46 -84.99
N SER A 20 -38.73 0.17 -85.29
CA SER A 20 -38.43 -0.88 -84.31
C SER A 20 -36.99 -0.77 -83.80
N GLU A 21 -36.00 -0.56 -84.68
CA GLU A 21 -34.60 -0.32 -84.26
C GLU A 21 -34.44 0.95 -83.41
N SER A 22 -35.14 2.03 -83.73
CA SER A 22 -35.08 3.26 -82.93
C SER A 22 -35.69 3.10 -81.53
N SER A 23 -36.72 2.26 -81.42
CA SER A 23 -37.37 1.94 -80.15
C SER A 23 -36.52 0.96 -79.32
N VAL A 24 -35.84 0.02 -79.97
CA VAL A 24 -34.88 -0.90 -79.33
C VAL A 24 -33.68 -0.13 -78.77
N ARG A 25 -33.07 0.76 -79.57
CA ARG A 25 -31.95 1.60 -79.11
C ARG A 25 -32.30 2.53 -77.95
N LYS A 26 -33.55 3.02 -77.88
CA LYS A 26 -34.03 3.81 -76.74
C LYS A 26 -34.17 2.98 -75.47
N ASN A 27 -34.68 1.75 -75.58
CA ASN A 27 -34.77 0.83 -74.45
C ASN A 27 -33.39 0.42 -73.92
N ASP A 28 -32.41 0.22 -74.81
CA ASP A 28 -31.03 -0.08 -74.42
C ASP A 28 -30.38 1.11 -73.69
N LEU A 29 -30.63 2.34 -74.17
CA LEU A 29 -30.13 3.56 -73.52
C LEU A 29 -30.77 3.79 -72.15
N GLU A 30 -32.09 3.59 -72.02
CA GLU A 30 -32.81 3.70 -70.75
C GLU A 30 -32.25 2.70 -69.72
N LYS A 31 -31.95 1.48 -70.16
CA LYS A 31 -31.36 0.44 -69.32
C LYS A 31 -29.96 0.85 -68.82
N VAL A 32 -29.11 1.39 -69.70
CA VAL A 32 -27.77 1.86 -69.31
C VAL A 32 -27.85 3.04 -68.33
N ILE A 33 -28.79 3.96 -68.53
CA ILE A 33 -29.03 5.08 -67.59
C ILE A 33 -29.49 4.55 -66.23
N GLN A 34 -30.38 3.56 -66.22
CA GLN A 34 -30.88 2.97 -64.99
C GLN A 34 -29.80 2.17 -64.24
N GLU A 35 -28.98 1.39 -64.94
CA GLU A 35 -27.82 0.69 -64.37
C GLU A 35 -26.79 1.68 -63.83
N THR A 36 -26.41 2.69 -64.61
CA THR A 36 -25.45 3.72 -64.15
C THR A 36 -25.99 4.54 -62.98
N ALA A 37 -27.27 4.92 -62.99
CA ALA A 37 -27.89 5.62 -61.87
C ALA A 37 -27.93 4.75 -60.60
N ALA A 38 -28.21 3.45 -60.74
CA ALA A 38 -28.19 2.50 -59.62
C ALA A 38 -26.77 2.34 -59.04
N ASP A 39 -25.77 2.17 -59.91
CA ASP A 39 -24.35 2.11 -59.51
C ASP A 39 -23.93 3.39 -58.79
N TYR A 40 -24.26 4.57 -59.31
CA TYR A 40 -23.94 5.84 -58.65
C TYR A 40 -24.67 6.03 -57.31
N SER A 41 -25.92 5.59 -57.19
CA SER A 41 -26.68 5.71 -55.94
C SER A 41 -26.08 4.83 -54.83
N SER A 42 -25.45 3.72 -55.18
CA SER A 42 -24.80 2.81 -54.22
C SER A 42 -23.66 3.48 -53.45
N TYR A 43 -22.92 4.40 -54.07
CA TYR A 43 -21.84 5.14 -53.41
C TYR A 43 -22.33 6.16 -52.39
N ILE A 44 -23.61 6.55 -52.46
CA ILE A 44 -24.22 7.54 -51.53
C ILE A 44 -24.90 6.83 -50.36
N GLN A 45 -25.24 5.54 -50.51
CA GLN A 45 -25.75 4.70 -49.43
C GLN A 45 -24.60 4.17 -48.58
N VAL A 46 -24.11 5.02 -47.67
CA VAL A 46 -23.18 4.59 -46.62
C VAL A 46 -24.00 4.08 -45.43
N ASP A 47 -23.87 2.80 -45.12
CA ASP A 47 -24.41 2.21 -43.90
C ASP A 47 -23.40 2.37 -42.75
N SER A 48 -23.69 3.30 -41.83
CA SER A 48 -22.87 3.55 -40.64
C SER A 48 -23.40 2.83 -39.39
N SER A 49 -24.39 1.94 -39.51
CA SER A 49 -25.03 1.29 -38.36
C SER A 49 -24.06 0.48 -37.49
N GLU A 50 -23.08 -0.19 -38.09
CA GLU A 50 -22.06 -0.93 -37.35
C GLU A 50 -21.12 -0.01 -36.55
N GLU A 51 -20.78 1.16 -37.09
CA GLU A 51 -19.91 2.12 -36.42
C GLU A 51 -20.63 2.80 -35.25
N ILE A 52 -21.91 3.15 -35.43
CA ILE A 52 -22.78 3.66 -34.37
C ILE A 52 -22.88 2.62 -33.24
N LYS A 53 -23.13 1.35 -33.58
CA LYS A 53 -23.22 0.28 -32.59
C LYS A 53 -21.91 0.10 -31.82
N ARG A 54 -20.77 0.13 -32.51
CA ARG A 54 -19.44 0.07 -31.85
C ARG A 54 -19.24 1.20 -30.86
N PHE A 55 -19.67 2.41 -31.23
CA PHE A 55 -19.57 3.56 -30.35
C PHE A 55 -20.49 3.45 -29.13
N ASP A 56 -21.72 2.97 -29.32
CA ASP A 56 -22.66 2.70 -28.22
C ASP A 56 -22.10 1.63 -27.26
N ASP A 57 -21.57 0.52 -27.79
CA ASP A 57 -20.92 -0.54 -26.99
C ASP A 57 -19.73 0.01 -26.18
N GLU A 58 -18.94 0.94 -26.75
CA GLU A 58 -17.84 1.61 -26.06
C GLU A 58 -18.32 2.57 -24.96
N ILE A 59 -19.38 3.34 -25.21
CA ILE A 59 -20.00 4.22 -24.21
C ILE A 59 -20.52 3.39 -23.04
N ASP A 60 -21.26 2.32 -23.30
CA ASP A 60 -21.78 1.44 -22.25
C ASP A 60 -20.63 0.83 -21.44
N GLY A 61 -19.55 0.43 -22.11
CA GLY A 61 -18.33 -0.03 -21.45
C GLY A 61 -17.68 1.05 -20.55
N LEU A 62 -17.71 2.31 -20.97
CA LEU A 62 -17.18 3.43 -20.18
C LEU A 62 -18.09 3.77 -18.98
N MET A 63 -19.42 3.72 -19.17
CA MET A 63 -20.39 3.96 -18.11
C MET A 63 -20.27 2.90 -17.01
N ASN A 64 -20.15 1.62 -17.38
CA ASN A 64 -19.90 0.55 -16.41
C ASN A 64 -18.61 0.78 -15.61
N LYS A 65 -17.53 1.19 -16.27
CA LYS A 65 -16.27 1.51 -15.58
C LYS A 65 -16.42 2.71 -14.63
N LEU A 66 -17.22 3.71 -15.00
CA LEU A 66 -17.49 4.85 -14.13
C LEU A 66 -18.23 4.42 -12.87
N ASP A 67 -19.23 3.55 -13.01
CA ASP A 67 -19.97 2.97 -11.86
C ASP A 67 -19.02 2.16 -10.96
N ASP A 68 -18.13 1.35 -11.54
CA ASP A 68 -17.12 0.62 -10.78
C ASP A 68 -16.18 1.56 -10.01
N PHE A 69 -15.76 2.69 -10.60
CA PHE A 69 -14.93 3.67 -9.91
C PHE A 69 -15.66 4.35 -8.75
N VAL A 70 -16.96 4.64 -8.91
CA VAL A 70 -17.78 5.19 -7.82
C VAL A 70 -17.82 4.20 -6.67
N ASN A 71 -18.08 2.93 -6.95
CA ASN A 71 -18.11 1.86 -5.94
C ASN A 71 -16.75 1.73 -5.21
N LEU A 72 -15.64 1.81 -5.95
CA LEU A 72 -14.30 1.76 -5.36
C LEU A 72 -14.03 2.97 -4.44
N ILE A 73 -14.47 4.16 -4.83
CA ILE A 73 -14.33 5.36 -4.00
C ILE A 73 -15.15 5.23 -2.71
N GLU A 74 -16.36 4.67 -2.80
CA GLU A 74 -17.18 4.41 -1.62
C GLU A 74 -16.50 3.45 -0.66
N LEU A 75 -15.93 2.35 -1.18
CA LEU A 75 -15.18 1.38 -0.38
C LEU A 75 -13.97 2.05 0.32
N ILE A 76 -13.18 2.83 -0.41
CA ILE A 76 -12.02 3.55 0.15
C ILE A 76 -12.48 4.52 1.24
N ARG A 77 -13.62 5.19 1.06
CA ARG A 77 -14.17 6.12 2.04
C ARG A 77 -14.63 5.41 3.30
N GLU A 78 -15.28 4.25 3.16
CA GLU A 78 -15.69 3.41 4.29
C GLU A 78 -14.46 2.91 5.07
N ASP A 79 -13.46 2.37 4.38
CA ASP A 79 -12.20 1.92 4.98
C ASP A 79 -11.49 3.05 5.71
N SER A 80 -11.41 4.23 5.09
CA SER A 80 -10.83 5.41 5.71
C SER A 80 -11.59 5.81 6.97
N THR A 81 -12.93 5.82 6.91
CA THR A 81 -13.78 6.14 8.05
C THR A 81 -13.60 5.15 9.19
N CYS A 82 -13.48 3.85 8.89
CA CYS A 82 -13.18 2.81 9.87
C CYS A 82 -11.79 3.00 10.50
N CYS A 83 -10.77 3.24 9.66
CA CYS A 83 -9.40 3.44 10.10
C CYS A 83 -9.28 4.62 11.07
N TYR A 84 -9.81 5.79 10.68
CA TYR A 84 -9.75 6.99 11.51
C TYR A 84 -10.70 6.95 12.72
N GLY A 85 -11.90 6.40 12.55
CA GLY A 85 -12.93 6.42 13.59
C GLY A 85 -12.79 5.34 14.65
N GLN A 86 -12.15 4.21 14.31
CA GLN A 86 -12.10 3.03 15.19
C GLN A 86 -10.68 2.54 15.39
N ILE A 87 -9.94 2.25 14.31
CA ILE A 87 -8.66 1.56 14.41
C ILE A 87 -7.58 2.44 15.04
N LEU A 88 -7.42 3.69 14.59
CA LEU A 88 -6.41 4.59 15.14
C LEU A 88 -6.65 4.91 16.63
N PRO A 89 -7.87 5.29 17.06
CA PRO A 89 -8.16 5.48 18.49
C PRO A 89 -7.93 4.22 19.33
N LEU A 90 -8.25 3.04 18.79
CA LEU A 90 -7.99 1.77 19.46
C LEU A 90 -6.49 1.53 19.66
N VAL A 91 -5.68 1.79 18.63
CA VAL A 91 -4.22 1.67 18.69
C VAL A 91 -3.64 2.66 19.69
N GLU A 92 -4.11 3.91 19.69
CA GLU A 92 -3.71 4.94 20.65
C GLU A 92 -4.02 4.51 22.08
N THR A 93 -5.25 4.06 22.34
CA THR A 93 -5.65 3.54 23.66
C THR A 93 -4.78 2.36 24.08
N GLN A 94 -4.48 1.45 23.15
CA GLN A 94 -3.62 0.30 23.44
C GLN A 94 -2.19 0.76 23.75
N LEU A 95 -1.67 1.78 23.07
CA LEU A 95 -0.35 2.33 23.34
C LEU A 95 -0.30 2.97 24.74
N GLU A 96 -1.28 3.78 25.10
CA GLU A 96 -1.41 4.35 26.46
C GLU A 96 -1.50 3.25 27.53
N SER A 97 -2.16 2.13 27.23
CA SER A 97 -2.23 1.00 28.15
C SER A 97 -0.87 0.33 28.44
N LEU A 98 0.14 0.55 27.58
CA LEU A 98 1.49 0.02 27.75
C LEU A 98 2.37 0.92 28.62
N ASP A 99 2.08 2.21 28.74
CA ASP A 99 2.82 3.15 29.58
C ASP A 99 3.04 2.66 31.03
N PRO A 100 2.04 2.12 31.77
CA PRO A 100 2.29 1.60 33.11
C PRO A 100 3.25 0.40 33.11
N VAL A 101 3.28 -0.39 32.03
CA VAL A 101 4.21 -1.53 31.90
C VAL A 101 5.63 -1.01 31.67
N PHE A 102 5.83 -0.07 30.76
CA PHE A 102 7.15 0.55 30.53
C PHE A 102 7.67 1.25 31.79
N ASN A 103 6.82 2.02 32.48
CA ASN A 103 7.17 2.65 33.75
C ASN A 103 7.58 1.61 34.82
N SER A 104 6.95 0.44 34.83
CA SER A 104 7.31 -0.65 35.75
C SER A 104 8.66 -1.26 35.41
N ILE A 105 8.98 -1.38 34.12
CA ILE A 105 10.29 -1.84 33.64
C ILE A 105 11.39 -0.85 34.06
N ASP A 106 11.17 0.46 33.86
CA ASP A 106 12.12 1.50 34.23
C ASP A 106 12.38 1.53 35.75
N LYS A 107 11.31 1.43 36.55
CA LYS A 107 11.41 1.32 38.02
C LYS A 107 12.23 0.10 38.45
N LEU A 108 12.06 -1.03 37.76
CA LEU A 108 12.83 -2.24 38.03
C LEU A 108 14.31 -2.07 37.68
N GLU A 109 14.62 -1.39 36.58
CA GLU A 109 16.00 -1.10 36.19
C GLU A 109 16.72 -0.26 37.25
N ILE A 110 16.08 0.82 37.72
CA ILE A 110 16.62 1.67 38.79
C ILE A 110 16.83 0.87 40.08
N LEU A 111 15.88 -0.01 40.42
CA LEU A 111 16.02 -0.89 41.58
C LEU A 111 17.25 -1.79 41.45
N ILE A 112 17.40 -2.47 40.31
CA ILE A 112 18.54 -3.36 40.05
C ILE A 112 19.86 -2.59 40.16
N ASP A 113 19.94 -1.39 39.62
CA ASP A 113 21.16 -0.57 39.69
C ASP A 113 21.47 -0.11 41.12
N THR A 114 20.43 0.21 41.90
CA THR A 114 20.57 0.51 43.33
C THR A 114 21.13 -0.69 44.09
N ILE A 115 20.59 -1.89 43.83
CA ILE A 115 21.04 -3.15 44.42
C ILE A 115 22.50 -3.41 44.07
N LYS A 116 22.89 -3.28 42.79
CA LYS A 116 24.29 -3.44 42.36
C LYS A 116 25.23 -2.50 43.12
N LYS A 117 24.88 -1.22 43.23
CA LYS A 117 25.69 -0.22 43.94
C LYS A 117 25.86 -0.58 45.43
N GLN A 118 24.79 -0.98 46.09
CA GLN A 118 24.84 -1.37 47.49
C GLN A 118 25.62 -2.67 47.70
N MET A 119 25.47 -3.66 46.81
CA MET A 119 26.24 -4.90 46.84
C MET A 119 27.74 -4.65 46.65
N ASN A 120 28.13 -3.81 45.67
CA ASN A 120 29.53 -3.43 45.47
C ASN A 120 30.12 -2.73 46.70
N THR A 121 29.32 -1.88 47.37
CA THR A 121 29.73 -1.21 48.60
C THR A 121 29.95 -2.22 49.72
N LEU A 122 29.02 -3.16 49.89
CA LEU A 122 29.12 -4.23 50.89
C LEU A 122 30.31 -5.14 50.62
N GLU A 123 30.52 -5.56 49.37
CA GLU A 123 31.68 -6.37 48.96
C GLU A 123 33.00 -5.64 49.26
N GLY A 124 33.08 -4.33 48.99
CA GLY A 124 34.24 -3.51 49.36
C GLY A 124 34.47 -3.43 50.88
N GLN A 125 33.41 -3.31 51.68
CA GLN A 125 33.50 -3.33 53.14
C GLN A 125 33.95 -4.70 53.67
N VAL A 126 33.42 -5.79 53.12
CA VAL A 126 33.80 -7.17 53.47
C VAL A 126 35.27 -7.41 53.10
N SER A 127 35.69 -7.06 51.89
CA SER A 127 37.08 -7.19 51.45
C SER A 127 38.05 -6.40 52.33
N THR A 128 37.66 -5.18 52.73
CA THR A 128 38.44 -4.36 53.68
C THR A 128 38.56 -5.06 55.04
N ALA A 129 37.45 -5.55 55.59
CA ALA A 129 37.45 -6.27 56.85
C ALA A 129 38.30 -7.55 56.77
N GLU A 130 38.16 -8.36 55.71
CA GLU A 130 38.96 -9.56 55.48
C GLU A 130 40.46 -9.24 55.36
N SER A 131 40.84 -8.15 54.71
CA SER A 131 42.24 -7.70 54.67
C SER A 131 42.75 -7.37 56.07
N HIS A 132 42.03 -6.56 56.84
CA HIS A 132 42.44 -6.20 58.20
C HIS A 132 42.53 -7.42 59.14
N PHE A 133 41.54 -8.31 59.14
CA PHE A 133 41.52 -9.48 60.03
C PHE A 133 42.37 -10.66 59.52
N GLY A 134 42.49 -10.86 58.21
CA GLY A 134 43.36 -11.86 57.59
C GLY A 134 44.83 -11.53 57.82
N THR A 135 45.20 -10.25 57.74
CA THR A 135 46.54 -9.77 58.14
C THR A 135 46.75 -9.91 59.65
N PHE A 136 45.73 -9.69 60.48
CA PHE A 136 45.83 -9.90 61.94
C PHE A 136 46.06 -11.36 62.34
N SER A 137 45.59 -12.34 61.56
CA SER A 137 45.91 -13.76 61.75
C SER A 137 47.37 -14.09 61.37
N GLY A 138 47.90 -13.43 60.34
CA GLY A 138 49.30 -13.56 59.91
C GLY A 138 50.32 -12.90 60.84
N ILE A 139 49.94 -11.88 61.61
CA ILE A 139 50.83 -11.14 62.51
C ILE A 139 50.99 -11.81 63.89
N LYS A 140 50.22 -12.88 64.20
CA LYS A 140 50.33 -13.59 65.49
C LYS A 140 51.66 -14.33 65.75
N LYS A 141 52.69 -14.15 64.92
CA LYS A 141 54.01 -14.78 65.08
C LYS A 141 55.16 -13.83 65.45
N SER A 142 54.92 -12.60 65.93
CA SER A 142 56.05 -11.72 66.32
C SER A 142 55.77 -10.80 67.52
N PHE A 143 55.57 -11.37 68.70
CA PHE A 143 55.48 -10.60 69.96
C PHE A 143 56.54 -10.99 71.00
N LEU A 144 57.64 -11.63 70.59
CA LEU A 144 58.73 -12.02 71.49
C LEU A 144 60.02 -11.20 71.32
N GLY A 145 59.91 -9.98 70.81
CA GLY A 145 61.04 -9.06 70.80
C GLY A 145 60.64 -7.64 70.42
N ARG A 146 60.59 -6.75 71.42
CA ARG A 146 61.08 -5.36 71.39
C ARG A 146 60.54 -4.59 72.60
N LEU A 147 61.33 -4.60 73.67
CA LEU A 147 61.53 -3.39 74.48
C LEU A 147 62.09 -2.27 73.57
N PHE A 148 61.81 -1.02 73.92
CA PHE A 148 62.23 0.24 73.28
C PHE A 148 61.33 0.81 72.15
N GLY A 149 60.69 1.96 72.46
CA GLY A 149 60.28 2.96 71.47
C GLY A 149 58.79 3.29 71.45
N LYS A 150 58.44 4.51 71.90
CA LYS A 150 57.12 5.12 71.75
C LYS A 150 56.70 5.18 70.26
N LYS A 151 55.60 4.52 69.92
CA LYS A 151 54.61 4.98 68.94
C LYS A 151 53.32 4.19 69.19
N GLN A 152 52.29 4.85 69.69
CA GLN A 152 50.94 4.30 69.63
C GLN A 152 50.60 4.15 68.15
N LEU A 153 50.63 2.92 67.65
CA LEU A 153 49.86 2.57 66.46
C LEU A 153 48.44 2.35 66.95
N ASN A 154 47.63 3.42 66.90
CA ASN A 154 46.18 3.28 66.87
C ASN A 154 45.85 2.60 65.53
N GLU A 155 45.87 1.28 65.49
CA GLU A 155 45.05 0.56 64.52
C GLU A 155 43.60 0.74 65.00
N GLU A 156 42.95 1.80 64.50
CA GLU A 156 41.52 1.98 64.69
C GLU A 156 40.82 0.76 64.08
N ILE A 157 40.20 -0.05 64.93
CA ILE A 157 39.28 -1.11 64.50
C ILE A 157 38.23 -0.42 63.62
N PRO A 158 38.06 -0.81 62.35
CA PRO A 158 37.11 -0.16 61.46
C PRO A 158 35.73 -0.24 62.11
N LYS A 159 35.20 0.92 62.49
CA LYS A 159 33.91 1.02 63.17
C LYS A 159 32.83 0.59 62.18
N TYR A 160 32.11 -0.47 62.51
CA TYR A 160 31.02 -0.95 61.67
C TYR A 160 30.00 0.17 61.46
N VAL A 161 29.79 0.55 60.20
CA VAL A 161 28.71 1.42 59.76
C VAL A 161 27.66 0.52 59.12
N ARG A 162 26.44 0.54 59.67
CA ARG A 162 25.32 -0.21 59.11
C ARG A 162 25.12 0.23 57.64
N PRO A 163 25.15 -0.70 56.67
CA PRO A 163 24.81 -0.38 55.28
C PRO A 163 23.38 0.13 55.17
N GLU A 164 23.16 1.11 54.32
CA GLU A 164 21.82 1.55 53.95
C GLU A 164 21.19 0.45 53.08
N ILE A 165 20.08 -0.12 53.55
CA ILE A 165 19.37 -1.21 52.86
C ILE A 165 18.26 -0.55 52.05
N PHE A 166 18.28 -0.75 50.74
CA PHE A 166 17.19 -0.30 49.87
C PHE A 166 15.85 -0.93 50.29
N LYS A 167 14.77 -0.17 50.15
CA LYS A 167 13.41 -0.68 50.34
C LYS A 167 12.73 -0.78 48.99
N THR A 168 12.11 -1.92 48.73
CA THR A 168 11.40 -2.17 47.47
C THR A 168 10.19 -1.24 47.34
N GLU A 169 9.60 -0.86 48.48
CA GLU A 169 8.49 0.09 48.59
C GLU A 169 8.81 1.49 48.06
N ASP A 170 10.10 1.89 48.04
CA ASP A 170 10.52 3.21 47.56
C ASP A 170 10.51 3.31 46.02
N PHE A 171 10.42 2.17 45.32
CA PHE A 171 10.46 2.08 43.86
C PHE A 171 9.10 1.70 43.24
N PHE A 172 8.29 0.95 43.97
CA PHE A 172 6.95 0.51 43.54
C PHE A 172 5.89 1.03 44.52
N GLN A 173 5.39 2.25 44.27
CA GLN A 173 4.10 2.74 44.80
C GLN A 173 2.99 2.50 43.78
#